data_AF-A0ABC8R8E6-F1
#
_entry.id   AF-A0ABC8R8E6-F1
#
_cell.length_a   1.000
_cell.length_b   1.000
_cell.length_c   1.000
_cell.angle_alpha   90.00
_cell.angle_beta   90.00
_cell.angle_gamma   90.00
#
_symmetry.space_group_name_H-M   'P 1'
#
loop_
_entity.id
_entity.type
_entity.pdbx_description
1 polymer ?
#
loop_
_entity_poly.entity_id
_entity_poly.type
_entity_poly.pdbx_seq_one_letter_code
_entity_poly.pdbx_strand_id
1 'polypeptide(L)'
;MLSSCRDLKISDPIYVTFGSSPTFTNKKKKKELGMASVLLSRLVLGLFLASLAVATEAAADNPRPGFLYTRNRGRCTPQFWSSRRESWPKMVPEMSTVSKVFGSRAYERYRYDLTLLEATSRNDDGENVFVRLVKESTAALLNSYSRKGYPYSAWEVKTAVIQALVSEKAAEIQAQQFSEANENCT
;
A
#
# COMPACT_ATOMS: atom_id res chain seq x y z
N MET A 1 29.46 -21.08 23.30
CA MET A 1 29.53 -19.82 24.07
C MET A 1 28.22 -19.06 23.85
N LEU A 2 27.39 -19.03 24.90
CA LEU A 2 26.08 -18.38 24.96
C LEU A 2 26.24 -16.94 25.50
N SER A 3 25.57 -15.96 24.87
CA SER A 3 25.08 -14.67 25.42
C SER A 3 25.04 -13.63 24.29
N SER A 4 24.09 -12.70 24.17
CA SER A 4 23.04 -12.26 25.09
C SER A 4 22.03 -11.44 24.28
N CYS A 5 20.75 -11.80 24.34
CA CYS A 5 19.64 -10.87 24.11
C CYS A 5 19.23 -10.31 25.48
N ARG A 6 19.16 -8.98 25.62
CA ARG A 6 18.45 -8.26 26.70
C ARG A 6 17.94 -6.95 26.12
N ASP A 7 16.63 -6.82 25.97
CA ASP A 7 15.73 -6.11 26.90
C ASP A 7 15.92 -4.58 26.88
N LEU A 8 15.01 -3.88 26.21
CA LEU A 8 14.63 -2.54 26.64
C LEU A 8 13.10 -2.45 26.72
N LYS A 9 12.64 -2.41 27.98
CA LYS A 9 11.26 -2.25 28.40
C LYS A 9 10.80 -0.80 28.21
N ILE A 10 9.57 -0.73 27.72
CA ILE A 10 8.63 0.39 27.75
C ILE A 10 8.52 0.95 29.18
N SER A 11 8.46 2.27 29.32
CA SER A 11 8.09 2.97 30.56
C SER A 11 7.04 4.04 30.29
N ASP A 12 6.10 4.08 31.21
CA ASP A 12 4.73 4.62 31.22
C ASP A 12 4.57 6.17 31.30
N PRO A 13 3.33 6.71 31.24
CA PRO A 13 3.02 8.08 30.87
C PRO A 13 2.85 9.04 32.06
N ILE A 14 2.99 10.34 31.81
CA ILE A 14 2.81 11.42 32.79
C ILE A 14 1.41 12.04 32.66
N TYR A 15 0.65 11.97 33.76
CA TYR A 15 -0.59 12.71 34.03
C TYR A 15 -0.29 14.15 34.49
N VAL A 16 -1.10 15.13 34.09
CA VAL A 16 -1.22 16.42 34.78
C VAL A 16 -2.69 16.79 34.97
N THR A 17 -2.97 17.32 36.17
CA THR A 17 -4.24 17.40 36.88
C THR A 17 -5.03 18.69 36.66
N PHE A 18 -6.33 18.57 36.97
CA PHE A 18 -7.39 19.56 37.13
C PHE A 18 -7.04 20.84 37.93
N GLY A 19 -7.65 21.95 37.53
CA GLY A 19 -7.86 23.15 38.35
C GLY A 19 -9.33 23.61 38.25
N SER A 20 -9.97 23.77 39.40
CA SER A 20 -11.41 24.09 39.56
C SER A 20 -11.63 25.48 40.18
N SER A 21 -12.80 26.06 39.84
CA SER A 21 -13.63 27.02 40.63
C SER A 21 -13.21 28.51 40.69
N PRO A 22 -14.10 29.48 41.09
CA PRO A 22 -15.52 29.40 41.50
C PRO A 22 -16.53 30.53 41.05
N THR A 23 -17.82 30.16 41.04
CA THR A 23 -19.10 30.80 41.55
C THR A 23 -19.56 32.28 41.38
N PHE A 24 -20.91 32.42 41.51
CA PHE A 24 -21.80 33.59 41.86
C PHE A 24 -22.42 34.38 40.66
N THR A 25 -23.71 34.77 40.54
CA THR A 25 -24.90 34.77 41.42
C THR A 25 -26.24 35.02 40.67
N ASN A 26 -27.33 34.51 41.27
CA ASN A 26 -28.72 35.02 41.46
C ASN A 26 -29.60 35.66 40.34
N LYS A 27 -30.74 34.98 40.11
CA LYS A 27 -32.15 35.43 40.04
C LYS A 27 -32.47 36.86 39.53
N LYS A 28 -33.20 36.94 38.39
CA LYS A 28 -34.58 37.51 38.28
C LYS A 28 -35.06 37.55 36.81
N LYS A 29 -36.39 37.58 36.68
CA LYS A 29 -37.21 37.86 35.47
C LYS A 29 -37.45 36.71 34.48
N LYS A 30 -38.24 35.77 35.01
CA LYS A 30 -39.37 35.10 34.33
C LYS A 30 -40.16 36.12 33.47
N LYS A 31 -40.41 35.77 32.21
CA LYS A 31 -41.58 36.14 31.33
C LYS A 31 -41.30 36.77 29.95
N GLU A 32 -40.07 37.13 29.60
CA GLU A 32 -39.77 37.75 28.27
C GLU A 32 -38.74 36.94 27.45
N LEU A 33 -38.62 35.62 27.70
CA LEU A 33 -37.56 34.78 27.12
C LEU A 33 -38.08 33.65 26.22
N GLY A 34 -39.39 33.59 25.95
CA GLY A 34 -39.98 32.57 25.09
C GLY A 34 -40.00 32.95 23.60
N MET A 35 -40.19 34.24 23.29
CA MET A 35 -40.47 34.70 21.93
C MET A 35 -39.19 34.98 21.13
N ALA A 36 -38.12 35.49 21.77
CA ALA A 36 -36.82 35.73 21.14
C ALA A 36 -36.07 34.42 20.80
N SER A 37 -36.27 33.35 21.59
CA SER A 37 -35.64 32.04 21.35
C SER A 37 -36.18 31.36 20.09
N VAL A 38 -37.48 31.49 19.82
CA VAL A 38 -38.11 30.95 18.60
C VAL A 38 -37.64 31.70 17.35
N LEU A 39 -37.43 33.02 17.44
CA LEU A 39 -36.96 33.84 16.33
C LEU A 39 -35.49 33.55 15.99
N LEU A 40 -34.62 33.37 17.00
CA LEU A 40 -33.23 32.97 16.80
C LEU A 40 -33.11 31.54 16.24
N SER A 41 -33.93 30.61 16.74
CA SER A 41 -34.00 29.22 16.22
C SER A 41 -34.43 29.17 14.75
N ARG A 42 -35.41 29.99 14.35
CA ARG A 42 -35.84 30.07 12.93
C ARG A 42 -34.81 30.71 12.01
N LEU A 43 -34.05 31.70 12.49
CA LEU A 43 -32.93 32.28 11.74
C LEU A 43 -31.78 31.28 11.53
N VAL A 44 -31.45 30.47 12.55
CA VAL A 44 -30.44 29.41 12.43
C VAL A 44 -30.91 28.30 11.49
N LEU A 45 -32.19 27.89 11.55
CA LEU A 45 -32.74 26.88 10.64
C LEU A 45 -32.76 27.37 9.18
N GLY A 46 -33.08 28.65 8.96
CA GLY A 46 -33.05 29.26 7.63
C GLY A 46 -31.63 29.32 7.02
N LEU A 47 -30.62 29.63 7.83
CA LEU A 47 -29.21 29.60 7.42
C LEU A 47 -28.72 28.18 7.09
N PHE A 48 -29.19 27.18 7.84
CA PHE A 48 -28.89 25.76 7.57
C PHE A 48 -29.55 25.25 6.28
N LEU A 49 -30.77 25.68 5.97
CA LEU A 49 -31.47 25.29 4.74
C LEU A 49 -30.91 25.99 3.49
N ALA A 50 -30.39 27.22 3.63
CA ALA A 50 -29.76 27.94 2.54
C ALA A 50 -28.38 27.36 2.13
N SER A 51 -27.71 26.62 3.02
CA SER A 51 -26.40 26.02 2.74
C SER A 51 -26.47 24.66 2.01
N LEU A 52 -27.66 24.07 1.84
CA LEU A 52 -27.84 22.83 1.05
C LEU A 52 -28.14 23.03 -0.44
N ALA A 53 -28.31 24.28 -0.91
CA ALA A 53 -28.78 24.57 -2.27
C ALA A 53 -27.67 24.88 -3.29
N VAL A 54 -26.38 24.63 -2.98
CA VAL A 54 -25.29 24.77 -3.95
C VAL A 54 -24.49 23.46 -4.03
N ALA A 55 -24.99 22.56 -4.88
CA ALA A 55 -24.18 21.52 -5.51
C ALA A 55 -24.45 21.60 -7.01
N THR A 56 -23.60 22.36 -7.70
CA THR A 56 -23.53 22.44 -9.16
C THR A 56 -23.00 21.12 -9.72
N GLU A 57 -23.79 20.55 -10.62
CA GLU A 57 -23.45 19.72 -11.78
C GLU A 57 -22.06 19.05 -11.79
N ALA A 58 -22.06 17.73 -11.54
CA ALA A 58 -21.11 16.84 -12.17
C ALA A 58 -21.91 15.95 -13.14
N ALA A 59 -21.65 16.12 -14.44
CA ALA A 59 -22.16 15.27 -15.49
C ALA A 59 -21.81 13.80 -15.21
N ALA A 60 -22.77 13.06 -14.66
CA ALA A 60 -22.70 11.61 -14.60
C ALA A 60 -23.20 11.08 -15.95
N ASP A 61 -22.25 10.92 -16.86
CA ASP A 61 -22.37 10.04 -18.02
C ASP A 61 -22.91 8.69 -17.53
N ASN A 62 -24.12 8.32 -17.96
CA ASN A 62 -24.78 7.09 -17.54
C ASN A 62 -23.91 5.89 -17.98
N PRO A 63 -23.24 5.15 -17.07
CA PRO A 63 -22.63 3.92 -17.48
C PRO A 63 -23.75 2.90 -17.62
N ARG A 64 -24.11 2.62 -18.86
CA ARG A 64 -24.96 1.47 -19.22
C ARG A 64 -24.43 0.24 -18.47
N PRO A 65 -25.27 -0.54 -17.77
CA PRO A 65 -24.82 -1.75 -17.08
C PRO A 65 -24.59 -2.87 -18.11
N GLY A 66 -23.50 -2.75 -18.86
CA GLY A 66 -22.85 -3.89 -19.48
C GLY A 66 -21.93 -4.50 -18.44
N PHE A 67 -22.00 -5.81 -18.23
CA PHE A 67 -21.00 -6.54 -17.45
C PHE A 67 -19.66 -6.42 -18.17
N LEU A 68 -18.93 -5.35 -17.90
CA LEU A 68 -17.52 -5.26 -18.21
C LEU A 68 -16.83 -6.26 -17.28
N TYR A 69 -16.54 -7.45 -17.81
CA TYR A 69 -15.45 -8.26 -17.28
C TYR A 69 -14.13 -7.53 -17.57
N THR A 70 -13.92 -6.34 -16.99
CA THR A 70 -12.58 -5.80 -16.78
C THR A 70 -11.96 -6.67 -15.70
N ARG A 71 -11.54 -7.88 -16.10
CA ARG A 71 -10.47 -8.55 -15.37
C ARG A 71 -9.29 -7.62 -15.53
N ASN A 72 -9.09 -6.73 -14.56
CA ASN A 72 -7.85 -5.99 -14.39
C ASN A 72 -6.76 -7.05 -14.30
N ARG A 73 -6.22 -7.46 -15.46
CA ARG A 73 -4.96 -8.17 -15.51
C ARG A 73 -3.99 -7.18 -14.91
N GLY A 74 -3.62 -7.41 -13.65
CA GLY A 74 -2.86 -6.45 -12.87
C GLY A 74 -1.68 -5.95 -13.69
N ARG A 75 -1.55 -4.63 -13.81
CA ARG A 75 -0.48 -4.00 -14.62
C ARG A 75 0.91 -4.17 -14.00
N CYS A 76 0.98 -4.90 -12.90
CA CYS A 76 2.16 -5.04 -12.07
C CYS A 76 2.50 -6.53 -11.85
N THR A 77 1.80 -7.47 -12.49
CA THR A 77 2.09 -8.90 -12.35
C THR A 77 3.27 -9.34 -13.22
N PRO A 78 3.93 -10.47 -12.92
CA PRO A 78 4.96 -11.03 -13.79
C PRO A 78 4.48 -11.28 -15.22
N GLN A 79 3.22 -11.70 -15.40
CA GLN A 79 2.63 -11.94 -16.71
C GLN A 79 2.45 -10.64 -17.51
N PHE A 80 2.22 -9.51 -16.83
CA PHE A 80 2.16 -8.21 -17.50
C PHE A 80 3.54 -7.79 -18.02
N TRP A 81 4.57 -7.90 -17.19
CA TRP A 81 5.94 -7.53 -17.58
C TRP A 81 6.50 -8.42 -18.69
N SER A 82 6.23 -9.73 -18.64
CA SER A 82 6.61 -10.65 -19.72
C SER A 82 5.86 -10.40 -21.04
N SER A 83 4.67 -9.77 -21.00
CA SER A 83 3.90 -9.43 -22.21
C SER A 83 4.49 -8.27 -23.01
N ARG A 84 5.51 -7.57 -22.48
CA ARG A 84 6.22 -6.44 -23.11
C ARG A 84 5.32 -5.31 -23.62
N ARG A 85 4.14 -5.14 -23.00
CA ARG A 85 3.21 -4.05 -23.34
C ARG A 85 3.68 -2.68 -22.86
N GLU A 86 4.59 -2.65 -21.89
CA GLU A 86 5.15 -1.44 -21.30
C GLU A 86 6.68 -1.46 -21.42
N SER A 87 7.28 -0.30 -21.59
CA SER A 87 8.73 -0.16 -21.66
C SER A 87 9.37 -0.53 -20.33
N TRP A 88 10.43 -1.32 -20.36
CA TRP A 88 11.21 -1.63 -19.16
C TRP A 88 11.91 -0.40 -18.58
N PRO A 89 12.07 -0.32 -17.24
CA PRO A 89 12.82 0.75 -16.60
C PRO A 89 14.27 0.82 -17.08
N LYS A 90 14.77 2.03 -17.37
CA LYS A 90 16.17 2.21 -17.82
C LYS A 90 17.20 1.70 -16.80
N MET A 91 16.84 1.64 -15.52
CA MET A 91 17.71 1.15 -14.43
C MET A 91 17.99 -0.35 -14.53
N VAL A 92 17.09 -1.10 -15.16
CA VAL A 92 17.15 -2.57 -15.23
C VAL A 92 16.78 -3.01 -16.65
N PRO A 93 17.78 -3.31 -17.50
CA PRO A 93 17.53 -3.82 -18.85
C PRO A 93 16.86 -5.20 -18.85
N GLU A 94 16.06 -5.49 -19.87
CA GLU A 94 15.31 -6.77 -20.01
C GLU A 94 16.22 -8.00 -19.97
N MET A 95 17.35 -7.89 -20.66
CA MET A 95 18.36 -8.94 -20.79
C MET A 95 19.35 -8.98 -19.61
N SER A 96 19.13 -8.17 -18.56
CA SER A 96 19.95 -8.27 -17.37
C SER A 96 19.72 -9.61 -16.69
N THR A 97 20.80 -10.25 -16.26
CA THR A 97 20.72 -11.52 -15.53
C THR A 97 20.25 -11.30 -14.10
N VAL A 98 19.60 -12.31 -13.54
CA VAL A 98 19.16 -12.33 -12.13
C VAL A 98 20.35 -12.12 -11.19
N SER A 99 21.46 -12.79 -11.46
CA SER A 99 22.71 -12.67 -10.68
C SER A 99 23.30 -11.25 -10.71
N LYS A 100 23.20 -10.53 -11.84
CA LYS A 100 23.67 -9.14 -11.95
C LYS A 100 22.80 -8.16 -11.14
N VAL A 101 21.52 -8.46 -10.99
CA VAL A 101 20.54 -7.55 -10.36
C VAL A 101 20.45 -7.78 -8.86
N PHE A 102 20.44 -9.04 -8.44
CA PHE A 102 20.27 -9.46 -7.04
C PHE A 102 21.58 -9.88 -6.35
N GLY A 103 22.68 -9.99 -7.11
CA GLY A 103 24.02 -10.25 -6.58
C GLY A 103 24.38 -11.73 -6.48
N SER A 104 25.52 -11.99 -5.81
CA SER A 104 26.18 -13.30 -5.79
C SER A 104 25.37 -14.41 -5.12
N ARG A 105 24.55 -14.14 -4.11
CA ARG A 105 23.68 -15.19 -3.51
C ARG A 105 22.70 -15.77 -4.52
N ALA A 106 22.22 -14.95 -5.46
CA ALA A 106 21.34 -15.42 -6.52
C ALA A 106 22.11 -16.29 -7.53
N TYR A 107 23.41 -16.06 -7.72
CA TYR A 107 24.26 -16.87 -8.59
C TYR A 107 24.41 -18.32 -8.09
N GLU A 108 24.44 -18.54 -6.78
CA GLU A 108 24.54 -19.89 -6.20
C GLU A 108 23.28 -20.72 -6.41
N ARG A 109 22.12 -20.08 -6.60
CA ARG A 109 20.82 -20.75 -6.64
C ARG A 109 20.20 -20.82 -8.04
N TYR A 110 20.48 -19.84 -8.88
CA TYR A 110 19.92 -19.73 -10.23
C TYR A 110 20.99 -19.96 -11.30
N ARG A 111 20.55 -20.28 -12.51
CA ARG A 111 21.45 -20.34 -13.66
C ARG A 111 22.05 -18.98 -13.96
N TYR A 112 23.30 -18.98 -14.42
CA TYR A 112 24.05 -17.74 -14.71
C TYR A 112 23.40 -16.88 -15.81
N ASP A 113 22.73 -17.54 -16.76
CA ASP A 113 22.12 -16.94 -17.95
C ASP A 113 20.63 -16.62 -17.75
N LEU A 114 20.06 -16.91 -16.57
CA LEU A 114 18.67 -16.59 -16.29
C LEU A 114 18.47 -15.07 -16.31
N THR A 115 17.72 -14.61 -17.31
CA THR A 115 17.37 -13.19 -17.47
C THR A 115 16.13 -12.83 -16.65
N LEU A 116 15.98 -11.56 -16.32
CA LEU A 116 14.78 -11.07 -15.63
C LEU A 116 13.53 -11.27 -16.49
N LEU A 117 13.61 -11.07 -17.81
CA LEU A 117 12.48 -11.31 -18.68
C LEU A 117 12.08 -12.79 -18.67
N GLU A 118 13.05 -13.70 -18.79
CA GLU A 118 12.78 -15.14 -18.69
C GLU A 118 12.12 -15.48 -17.35
N ALA A 119 12.64 -14.94 -16.23
CA ALA A 119 12.10 -15.15 -14.89
C ALA A 119 10.62 -14.75 -14.78
N THR A 120 10.20 -13.64 -15.41
CA THR A 120 8.78 -13.21 -15.41
C THR A 120 7.86 -14.05 -16.28
N SER A 121 8.40 -14.73 -17.29
CA SER A 121 7.63 -15.54 -18.26
C SER A 121 7.42 -16.99 -17.83
N ARG A 122 8.18 -17.45 -16.83
CA ARG A 122 8.17 -18.82 -16.31
C ARG A 122 6.86 -19.17 -15.62
N ASN A 123 6.36 -20.38 -15.88
CA ASN A 123 5.14 -20.95 -15.28
C ASN A 123 5.40 -22.30 -14.58
N ASP A 124 6.66 -22.64 -14.35
CA ASP A 124 7.13 -23.82 -13.62
C ASP A 124 7.24 -23.57 -12.10
N ASP A 125 6.50 -22.59 -11.58
CA ASP A 125 6.52 -22.12 -10.19
C ASP A 125 5.82 -23.06 -9.20
N GLY A 126 5.13 -24.10 -9.69
CA GLY A 126 4.43 -25.08 -8.85
C GLY A 126 5.34 -26.04 -8.09
N GLU A 127 6.53 -26.36 -8.62
CA GLU A 127 7.45 -27.32 -8.00
C GLU A 127 8.63 -26.65 -7.26
N ASN A 128 9.01 -25.43 -7.66
CA ASN A 128 10.20 -24.76 -7.12
C ASN A 128 9.89 -23.39 -6.52
N VAL A 129 9.97 -23.31 -5.19
CA VAL A 129 9.72 -22.08 -4.42
C VAL A 129 10.65 -20.94 -4.81
N PHE A 130 11.91 -21.23 -5.16
CA PHE A 130 12.87 -20.20 -5.57
C PHE A 130 12.56 -19.64 -6.96
N VAL A 131 11.96 -20.44 -7.84
CA VAL A 131 11.45 -19.97 -9.14
C VAL A 131 10.31 -18.99 -8.91
N ARG A 132 9.37 -19.32 -8.01
CA ARG A 132 8.29 -18.40 -7.61
C ARG A 132 8.84 -17.11 -7.00
N LEU A 133 9.83 -17.21 -6.10
CA LEU A 133 10.49 -16.06 -5.50
C LEU A 133 11.06 -15.11 -6.57
N VAL A 134 11.89 -15.60 -7.49
CA VAL A 134 12.52 -14.71 -8.48
C VAL A 134 11.51 -14.12 -9.45
N LYS A 135 10.47 -14.89 -9.82
CA LYS A 135 9.38 -14.42 -10.68
C LYS A 135 8.65 -13.23 -10.05
N GLU A 136 8.17 -13.37 -8.81
CA GLU A 136 7.46 -12.30 -8.11
C GLU A 136 8.38 -11.13 -7.74
N SER A 137 9.61 -11.42 -7.35
CA SER A 137 10.59 -10.39 -7.01
C SER A 137 11.02 -9.55 -8.21
N THR A 138 11.08 -10.16 -9.40
CA THR A 138 11.39 -9.42 -10.63
C THR A 138 10.26 -8.45 -10.96
N ALA A 139 9.00 -8.89 -10.87
CA ALA A 139 7.86 -8.00 -11.04
C ALA A 139 7.86 -6.88 -9.98
N ALA A 140 8.09 -7.22 -8.70
CA ALA A 140 8.18 -6.25 -7.61
C ALA A 140 9.27 -5.20 -7.84
N LEU A 141 10.44 -5.62 -8.32
CA LEU A 141 11.53 -4.72 -8.65
C LEU A 141 11.14 -3.77 -9.80
N LEU A 142 10.54 -4.29 -10.87
CA LEU A 142 10.09 -3.47 -12.00
C LEU A 142 8.99 -2.48 -11.57
N ASN A 143 8.08 -2.91 -10.71
CA ASN A 143 7.04 -2.06 -10.13
C ASN A 143 7.65 -0.95 -9.28
N SER A 144 8.65 -1.26 -8.44
CA SER A 144 9.32 -0.27 -7.59
C SER A 144 9.99 0.87 -8.38
N TYR A 145 10.40 0.62 -9.64
CA TYR A 145 10.95 1.65 -10.52
C TYR A 145 9.89 2.38 -11.36
N SER A 146 8.80 1.69 -11.71
CA SER A 146 7.83 2.19 -12.71
C SER A 146 6.61 2.83 -12.10
N ARG A 147 6.22 2.41 -10.90
CA ARG A 147 4.95 2.75 -10.26
C ARG A 147 5.19 3.64 -9.06
N LYS A 148 4.43 4.72 -8.96
CA LYS A 148 4.46 5.59 -7.79
C LYS A 148 3.60 4.96 -6.70
N GLY A 149 4.10 4.92 -5.47
CA GLY A 149 3.36 4.36 -4.34
C GLY A 149 3.37 2.84 -4.25
N TYR A 150 4.21 2.14 -5.03
CA TYR A 150 4.49 0.73 -4.80
C TYR A 150 5.08 0.55 -3.40
N PRO A 151 4.63 -0.45 -2.60
CA PRO A 151 4.95 -0.53 -1.18
C PRO A 151 6.41 -0.85 -0.87
N TYR A 152 7.19 -1.32 -1.86
CA TYR A 152 8.60 -1.61 -1.69
C TYR A 152 9.47 -0.70 -2.56
N SER A 153 10.55 -0.18 -2.00
CA SER A 153 11.63 0.42 -2.78
C SER A 153 12.47 -0.67 -3.47
N ALA A 154 13.16 -0.29 -4.55
CA ALA A 154 14.03 -1.22 -5.27
C ALA A 154 15.13 -1.85 -4.39
N TRP A 155 15.63 -1.10 -3.41
CA TRP A 155 16.64 -1.59 -2.46
C TRP A 155 16.05 -2.63 -1.49
N GLU A 156 14.85 -2.38 -0.97
CA GLU A 156 14.14 -3.32 -0.10
C GLU A 156 13.85 -4.63 -0.83
N VAL A 157 13.39 -4.57 -2.09
CA VAL A 157 13.17 -5.77 -2.90
C VAL A 157 14.46 -6.60 -3.02
N LYS A 158 15.58 -5.97 -3.39
CA LYS A 158 16.86 -6.68 -3.52
C LYS A 158 17.31 -7.30 -2.20
N THR A 159 17.19 -6.57 -1.10
CA THR A 159 17.60 -7.03 0.23
C THR A 159 16.73 -8.20 0.70
N ALA A 160 15.42 -8.10 0.54
CA ALA A 160 14.46 -9.13 0.92
C ALA A 160 14.68 -10.42 0.11
N VAL A 161 15.01 -10.33 -1.19
CA VAL A 161 15.39 -11.51 -1.99
C VAL A 161 16.62 -12.19 -1.42
N ILE A 162 17.69 -11.45 -1.14
CA ILE A 162 18.93 -11.98 -0.58
C ILE A 162 18.67 -12.72 0.75
N GLN A 163 17.81 -12.14 1.61
CA GLN A 163 17.40 -12.76 2.87
C GLN A 163 16.53 -14.00 2.65
N ALA A 164 15.62 -13.97 1.68
CA ALA A 164 14.72 -15.07 1.38
C ALA A 164 15.43 -16.30 0.80
N LEU A 165 16.59 -16.10 0.14
CA LEU A 165 17.41 -17.19 -0.40
C LEU A 165 18.03 -18.13 0.66
N VAL A 166 17.97 -17.79 1.94
CA VAL A 166 18.57 -18.61 3.02
C VAL A 166 17.80 -19.92 3.28
N SER A 167 16.51 -19.97 2.97
CA SER A 167 15.68 -21.16 3.19
C SER A 167 14.47 -21.17 2.27
N GLU A 168 13.95 -22.36 1.97
CA GLU A 168 12.72 -22.50 1.17
C GLU A 168 11.53 -21.84 1.85
N LYS A 169 11.42 -21.92 3.18
CA LYS A 169 10.31 -21.29 3.90
C LYS A 169 10.35 -19.76 3.81
N ALA A 170 11.54 -19.16 3.94
CA ALA A 170 11.70 -17.72 3.76
C ALA A 170 11.40 -17.30 2.31
N ALA A 171 11.87 -18.07 1.33
CA ALA A 171 11.54 -17.87 -0.08
C ALA A 171 10.03 -17.93 -0.35
N GLU A 172 9.33 -18.89 0.26
CA GLU A 172 7.90 -19.07 0.10
C GLU A 172 7.10 -17.86 0.61
N ILE A 173 7.42 -17.43 1.84
CA ILE A 173 6.78 -16.29 2.50
C ILE A 173 7.07 -15.01 1.71
N GLN A 174 8.32 -14.78 1.34
CA GLN A 174 8.69 -13.57 0.62
C GLN A 174 8.06 -13.52 -0.77
N ALA A 175 8.01 -14.65 -1.48
CA ALA A 175 7.32 -14.74 -2.77
C ALA A 175 5.83 -14.38 -2.63
N GLN A 176 5.18 -14.88 -1.58
CA GLN A 176 3.77 -14.58 -1.31
C GLN A 176 3.56 -13.08 -1.04
N GLN A 177 4.39 -12.47 -0.21
CA GLN A 177 4.33 -11.03 0.09
C GLN A 177 4.53 -10.16 -1.16
N PHE A 178 5.45 -10.54 -2.05
CA PHE A 178 5.61 -9.83 -3.31
C PHE A 178 4.44 -10.05 -4.27
N SER A 179 3.90 -11.27 -4.34
CA SER A 179 2.69 -11.56 -5.14
C SER A 179 1.53 -10.64 -4.71
N GLU A 180 1.25 -10.56 -3.42
CA GLU A 180 0.17 -9.71 -2.88
C GLU A 180 0.41 -8.22 -3.20
N ALA A 181 1.66 -7.75 -3.07
CA ALA A 181 2.00 -6.37 -3.43
C ALA A 181 1.90 -6.11 -4.94
N ASN A 182 2.23 -7.08 -5.78
CA ASN A 182 2.12 -7.00 -7.23
C ASN A 182 0.64 -6.98 -7.67
N GLU A 183 -0.23 -7.72 -6.99
CA GLU A 183 -1.67 -7.72 -7.24
C GLU A 183 -2.34 -6.42 -6.80
N ASN A 184 -1.91 -5.85 -5.67
CA ASN A 184 -2.49 -4.63 -5.08
C ASN A 184 -1.86 -3.32 -5.57
N CYS A 185 -1.07 -3.38 -6.63
CA CYS A 185 -0.39 -2.24 -7.22
C CYS A 185 -1.37 -1.33 -7.97
N THR A 186 -1.24 -0.01 -7.78
CA THR A 186 -2.10 1.03 -8.39
C THR A 186 -1.42 1.78 -9.53
#